data_AF-A0A2D6QYP8-F1
#
_entry.id   AF-A0A2D6QYP8-F1
#
_cell.length_a   1.000
_cell.length_b   1.000
_cell.length_c   1.000
_cell.angle_alpha   90.00
_cell.angle_beta   90.00
_cell.angle_gamma   90.00
#
_symmetry.space_group_name_H-M   'P 1'
#
loop_
_entity.id
_entity.type
_entity.pdbx_description
1 polymer ?
#
loop_
_entity_poly.entity_id
_entity_poly.type
_entity_poly.pdbx_seq_one_letter_code
_entity_poly.pdbx_strand_id
1 'polypeptide(L)' 'MRRPQADFEALLQRIRAEYAKTPGLSLTLAQAQRLWDLDRNACLVVLTALVDDQFLRREPDGRYVRVESSAASGSVA' A
#
# COMPACT_ATOMS: atom_id res chain seq x y z
N MET A 1 6.09 -21.70 -17.88
CA MET A 1 6.78 -21.18 -16.68
C MET A 1 6.27 -19.77 -16.44
N ARG A 2 5.48 -19.53 -15.39
CA ARG A 2 5.05 -18.17 -15.04
C ARG A 2 6.24 -17.47 -14.40
N ARG A 3 6.60 -16.27 -14.87
CA ARG A 3 7.75 -15.52 -14.35
C ARG A 3 7.40 -14.96 -12.95
N PRO A 4 8.22 -15.16 -11.92
CA PRO A 4 7.96 -14.66 -10.56
C PRO A 4 7.74 -13.14 -10.49
N GLN A 5 8.24 -12.39 -11.49
CA GLN A 5 8.04 -10.96 -11.62
C GLN A 5 6.59 -10.57 -12.00
N ALA A 6 5.91 -11.39 -12.79
CA ALA A 6 4.51 -11.17 -13.18
C ALA A 6 3.54 -11.32 -12.01
N ASP A 7 3.88 -12.17 -11.04
CA ASP A 7 3.11 -12.33 -9.81
C ASP A 7 3.25 -11.12 -8.87
N PHE A 8 4.42 -10.48 -8.86
CA PHE A 8 4.67 -9.27 -8.07
C PHE A 8 3.95 -8.04 -8.65
N GLU A 9 4.00 -7.81 -9.96
CA GLU A 9 3.25 -6.72 -10.60
C GLU A 9 1.74 -6.90 -10.44
N ALA A 10 1.23 -8.12 -10.60
CA ALA A 10 -0.19 -8.41 -10.36
C ALA A 10 -0.60 -8.13 -8.91
N LEU A 11 0.27 -8.46 -7.95
CA LEU A 11 0.06 -8.19 -6.53
C LEU A 11 0.04 -6.68 -6.24
N LEU A 12 0.98 -5.92 -6.81
CA LEU A 12 1.01 -4.45 -6.72
C LEU A 12 -0.28 -3.84 -7.26
N GLN A 13 -0.74 -4.28 -8.44
CA GLN A 13 -1.97 -3.77 -9.06
C GLN A 13 -3.21 -4.10 -8.21
N ARG A 14 -3.29 -5.31 -7.65
CA ARG A 14 -4.38 -5.69 -6.74
C ARG A 14 -4.38 -4.80 -5.50
N ILE A 15 -3.23 -4.55 -4.88
CA ILE A 15 -3.13 -3.70 -3.68
C ILE A 15 -3.48 -2.25 -4.00
N ARG A 16 -2.98 -1.71 -5.11
CA ARG A 16 -3.37 -0.37 -5.59
C ARG A 16 -4.88 -0.25 -5.79
N ALA A 17 -5.52 -1.27 -6.37
CA ALA A 17 -6.96 -1.30 -6.56
C ALA A 17 -7.73 -1.31 -5.21
N GLU A 18 -7.24 -2.02 -4.19
CA GLU A 18 -7.87 -2.01 -2.86
C GLU A 18 -7.78 -0.62 -2.20
N TYR A 19 -6.61 0.02 -2.23
CA TYR A 19 -6.46 1.40 -1.77
C TYR A 19 -7.28 2.41 -2.59
N ALA A 20 -7.57 2.10 -3.87
CA ALA A 20 -8.41 2.94 -4.71
C ALA A 20 -9.91 2.79 -4.41
N LYS A 21 -10.35 1.59 -4.03
CA LYS A 21 -11.75 1.31 -3.67
C LYS A 21 -12.16 1.95 -2.35
N THR A 22 -11.24 2.08 -1.39
CA THR A 22 -11.54 2.61 -0.06
C THR A 22 -10.73 3.88 0.21
N PRO A 23 -11.31 5.07 -0.01
CA PRO A 23 -10.65 6.32 0.36
C PRO A 23 -10.42 6.37 1.88
N GLY A 24 -9.26 6.88 2.30
CA GLY A 24 -8.85 6.91 3.71
C GLY A 24 -8.35 5.56 4.28
N LEU A 25 -8.19 4.53 3.46
CA LEU A 25 -7.65 3.25 3.91
C LEU A 25 -6.23 3.44 4.46
N SER A 26 -6.05 3.04 5.72
CA SER A 26 -4.76 3.03 6.42
C SER A 26 -4.52 1.64 6.98
N LEU A 27 -3.38 1.03 6.61
CA LEU A 27 -3.04 -0.33 7.04
C LEU A 27 -1.66 -0.34 7.68
N THR A 28 -1.53 -1.03 8.81
CA THR A 28 -0.20 -1.41 9.32
C THR A 28 0.33 -2.62 8.55
N LEU A 29 1.64 -2.88 8.64
CA LEU A 29 2.25 -4.09 8.06
C LEU A 29 1.51 -5.37 8.50
N ALA A 30 1.19 -5.48 9.79
CA ALA A 30 0.49 -6.65 10.33
C ALA A 30 -0.94 -6.80 9.76
N GLN A 31 -1.65 -5.69 9.53
CA GLN A 31 -2.98 -5.73 8.92
C GLN A 31 -2.89 -6.11 7.43
N ALA A 32 -1.94 -5.53 6.71
CA ALA A 32 -1.66 -5.84 5.31
C ALA A 32 -1.33 -7.33 5.10
N GLN A 33 -0.48 -7.91 5.97
CA GLN A 33 -0.14 -9.33 5.95
C GLN A 33 -1.39 -10.22 6.07
N ARG A 34 -2.29 -9.90 7.02
CA ARG A 34 -3.53 -10.66 7.24
C ARG A 34 -4.54 -10.47 6.12
N LEU A 35 -4.61 -9.28 5.52
CA LEU A 35 -5.57 -8.97 4.46
C LEU A 35 -5.19 -9.62 3.13
N TRP A 36 -3.91 -9.68 2.83
CA TRP A 36 -3.40 -10.21 1.55
C TRP A 36 -2.79 -11.60 1.64
N ASP A 37 -2.78 -12.20 2.84
CA ASP A 37 -2.19 -13.51 3.14
C ASP A 37 -0.72 -13.59 2.67
N LEU A 38 0.08 -12.60 3.10
CA LEU A 38 1.48 -12.46 2.71
C LEU A 38 2.41 -12.61 3.90
N ASP A 39 3.55 -13.26 3.66
CA ASP A 39 4.68 -13.22 4.58
C ASP A 39 5.17 -11.78 4.81
N ARG A 40 5.78 -11.56 5.97
CA ARG A 40 6.26 -10.24 6.39
C ARG A 40 7.18 -9.62 5.35
N ASN A 41 8.11 -10.39 4.81
CA ASN A 41 9.10 -9.88 3.87
C ASN A 41 8.46 -9.49 2.53
N ALA A 42 7.58 -10.33 1.98
CA ALA A 42 6.85 -10.02 0.75
C ALA A 42 5.96 -8.79 0.91
N CYS A 43 5.24 -8.71 2.03
CA CYS A 43 4.37 -7.58 2.34
C CYS A 43 5.17 -6.27 2.47
N LEU A 44 6.32 -6.32 3.15
CA LEU A 44 7.21 -5.17 3.32
C LEU A 44 7.79 -4.71 1.97
N VAL A 45 8.25 -5.64 1.12
CA VAL A 45 8.77 -5.31 -0.22
C VAL A 45 7.70 -4.61 -1.06
N VAL A 46 6.45 -5.11 -1.05
CA VAL A 46 5.35 -4.49 -1.80
C VAL A 46 5.01 -3.10 -1.27
N LEU A 47 4.85 -2.96 0.05
CA LEU A 47 4.52 -1.67 0.66
C LEU A 47 5.64 -0.65 0.45
N THR A 48 6.90 -1.06 0.57
CA THR A 48 8.06 -0.20 0.28
C THR A 48 8.09 0.22 -1.19
N ALA A 49 7.85 -0.69 -2.14
CA ALA A 49 7.77 -0.35 -3.56
C ALA A 49 6.67 0.68 -3.85
N LEU A 50 5.50 0.55 -3.20
CA LEU A 50 4.41 1.53 -3.35
C LEU A 50 4.71 2.88 -2.69
N VAL A 51 5.55 2.90 -1.65
CA VAL A 51 6.04 4.14 -1.03
C VAL A 51 7.08 4.83 -1.93
N ASP A 52 7.99 4.05 -2.50
CA ASP A 52 9.00 4.55 -3.45
C ASP A 52 8.35 5.16 -4.71
N ASP A 53 7.29 4.52 -5.20
CA ASP A 53 6.44 5.00 -6.31
C ASP A 53 5.53 6.19 -5.92
N GLN A 54 5.63 6.69 -4.69
CA GLN A 54 4.84 7.80 -4.13
C GLN A 54 3.31 7.55 -4.13
N PHE A 55 2.88 6.30 -4.30
CA PHE A 55 1.47 5.91 -4.21
C PHE A 55 0.99 5.80 -2.76
N LEU A 56 1.85 5.30 -1.87
CA LEU A 56 1.63 5.27 -0.42
C LEU A 56 2.62 6.20 0.29
N ARG A 57 2.23 6.68 1.46
CA ARG A 57 3.15 7.25 2.44
C ARG A 57 3.08 6.45 3.72
N ARG A 58 4.21 6.35 4.41
CA ARG A 58 4.28 5.77 5.75
C ARG A 58 4.15 6.87 6.78
N GLU A 59 3.17 6.74 7.67
CA GLU A 59 2.96 7.65 8.80
C GLU A 59 3.86 7.28 9.99
N PRO A 60 4.16 8.23 10.90
CA PRO A 60 5.00 7.98 12.07
C PRO A 60 4.49 6.83 12.94
N ASP A 61 3.18 6.62 13.01
CA ASP A 61 2.55 5.49 13.71
C ASP A 61 2.71 4.13 13.01
N GLY A 62 3.45 4.08 11.88
CA GLY A 62 3.72 2.85 11.14
C GLY A 62 2.58 2.39 10.22
N ARG A 63 1.60 3.25 9.97
CA ARG A 63 0.52 3.01 9.00
C ARG A 63 0.95 3.42 7.59
N TYR A 64 0.50 2.66 6.60
CA TYR A 64 0.65 2.96 5.19
C TYR A 64 -0.69 3.49 4.68
N VAL A 65 -0.69 4.75 4.27
CA VAL A 65 -1.86 5.47 3.78
C VAL A 65 -1.64 5.89 2.34
N ARG A 66 -2.70 5.88 1.54
CA ARG A 66 -2.63 6.34 0.15
C ARG A 66 -2.25 7.82 0.13
N VAL A 67 -1.32 8.19 -0.75
CA VAL A 67 -1.11 9.59 -1.09
C VAL A 67 -2.31 10.01 -1.93
N GLU A 68 -3.28 10.63 -1.28
CA GLU A 68 -4.27 11.40 -2.01
C GLU A 68 -3.50 12.56 -2.66
N SER A 69 -3.64 12.72 -3.97
CA SER A 69 -3.20 13.93 -4.66
C SER A 69 -4.08 15.07 -4.13
N SER A 70 -3.71 15.60 -2.97
CA SER A 70 -4.43 16.68 -2.33
C SER A 70 -4.11 17.97 -3.08
N ALA A 71 -4.79 18.18 -4.19
CA ALA A 71 -5.25 19.52 -4.50
C ALA A 71 -6.46 19.77 -3.60
N ALA A 72 -6.19 20.28 -2.39
CA ALA A 72 -7.13 20.68 -1.35
C ALA A 72 -7.76 19.58 -0.47
N SER A 73 -7.25 19.45 0.74
CA SER A 73 -8.09 19.56 1.95
C SER A 73 -7.21 19.84 3.16
N GLY A 74 -7.50 20.98 3.79
CA GLY A 74 -6.83 21.46 4.98
C GLY A 74 -7.08 20.57 6.19
N SER A 75 -6.05 20.36 6.99
CA SER A 75 -6.22 20.07 8.41
C SER A 75 -6.57 21.37 9.11
N VAL A 76 -7.78 21.41 9.66
CA VAL A 76 -8.14 22.33 10.74
C VAL A 76 -7.27 22.05 11.97
N ALA A 77 -7.01 23.13 12.70
CA ALA A 77 -6.21 23.23 13.92
C ALA A 77 -6.62 22.28 15.05
#